data_AF-A0AAN7S5Y1-F1
#
_entry.id   AF-A0AAN7S5Y1-F1
#
_cell.length_a   1.000
_cell.length_b   1.000
_cell.length_c   1.000
_cell.angle_alpha   90.00
_cell.angle_beta   90.00
_cell.angle_gamma   90.00
#
_symmetry.space_group_name_H-M   'P 1'
#
loop_
_entity.id
_entity.type
_entity.pdbx_description
1 polymer ?
#
loop_
_entity_poly.entity_id
_entity_poly.type
_entity_poly.pdbx_seq_one_letter_code
_entity_poly.pdbx_strand_id
1 'polypeptide(L)'
;VPDPPGRPLIMSFTSRSVNLSWAPTQDTHYSPTGKPTITTAHNTSATALFISWRPPHHETIHGEFLGYRISYRPRDHGEEAMRDIYIRDPSAESYIIDRLETYTQYLVSLQVFNPEGAGPKTTVLVMTDEGVSGAHFFGRAFFLVYGRAINSENKTVSNLETSLELGVTNLQQQNK
;
A
#
# COMPACT_ATOMS: atom_id res chain seq x y z
N VAL A 1 -30.77 -5.89 20.67
CA VAL A 1 -29.99 -5.47 21.84
C VAL A 1 -29.31 -4.17 21.43
N PRO A 2 -29.49 -3.04 22.14
CA PRO A 2 -28.78 -1.80 21.81
C PRO A 2 -27.28 -1.99 22.04
N ASP A 3 -26.45 -1.30 21.27
CA ASP A 3 -25.00 -1.41 21.40
C ASP A 3 -24.54 -0.99 22.80
N PRO A 4 -23.54 -1.69 23.38
CA PRO A 4 -23.04 -1.36 24.70
C PRO A 4 -22.42 0.04 24.66
N PRO A 5 -22.70 0.93 25.63
CA PRO A 5 -22.19 2.29 25.62
C PRO A 5 -20.65 2.31 25.51
N GLY A 6 -20.12 3.32 24.83
CA GLY A 6 -18.68 3.43 24.57
C GLY A 6 -17.88 3.59 25.85
N ARG A 7 -16.54 3.65 25.72
CA ARG A 7 -15.65 3.77 26.88
C ARG A 7 -16.08 4.97 27.76
N PRO A 8 -16.23 4.78 29.09
CA PRO A 8 -16.57 5.87 29.97
C PRO A 8 -15.40 6.86 30.05
N LEU A 9 -15.70 8.14 29.93
CA LEU A 9 -14.76 9.25 30.05
C LEU A 9 -15.05 10.02 31.34
N ILE A 10 -14.02 10.26 32.15
CA ILE A 10 -14.13 11.13 33.32
C ILE A 10 -14.02 12.57 32.85
N MET A 11 -15.11 13.31 32.98
CA MET A 11 -15.16 14.72 32.60
C MET A 11 -14.74 15.66 33.72
N SER A 12 -15.07 15.30 34.95
CA SER A 12 -14.61 15.98 36.15
C SER A 12 -14.83 15.10 37.38
N PHE A 13 -14.15 15.42 38.47
CA PHE A 13 -14.43 14.80 39.76
C PHE A 13 -14.33 15.85 40.86
N THR A 14 -15.16 15.67 41.88
CA THR A 14 -15.10 16.40 43.14
C THR A 14 -14.91 15.40 44.27
N SER A 15 -14.76 15.87 45.51
CA SER A 15 -14.73 14.98 46.69
C SER A 15 -16.04 14.21 46.92
N ARG A 16 -17.11 14.53 46.19
CA ARG A 16 -18.45 13.95 46.40
C ARG A 16 -19.05 13.33 45.14
N SER A 17 -18.48 13.56 43.96
CA SER A 17 -19.06 13.11 42.70
C SER A 17 -18.02 12.91 41.61
N VAL A 18 -18.29 12.00 40.69
CA VAL A 18 -17.55 11.84 39.44
C VAL A 18 -18.53 12.13 38.31
N ASN A 19 -18.19 13.09 37.46
CA ASN A 19 -18.93 13.37 36.25
C ASN A 19 -18.38 12.50 35.13
N LEU A 20 -19.20 11.60 34.62
CA LEU A 20 -18.87 10.71 33.52
C LEU A 20 -19.64 11.15 32.29
N SER A 21 -18.98 11.14 31.13
CA SER A 21 -19.62 11.09 29.83
C SER A 21 -19.27 9.75 29.17
N TRP A 22 -20.10 9.28 28.26
CA TRP A 22 -19.78 8.11 27.46
C TRP A 22 -19.19 8.60 26.14
N ALA A 23 -18.04 8.06 25.76
CA ALA A 23 -17.61 8.22 24.37
C ALA A 23 -18.71 7.63 23.46
N PRO A 24 -19.04 8.27 22.33
CA PRO A 24 -19.91 7.66 21.34
C PRO A 24 -19.39 6.25 21.05
N THR A 25 -20.27 5.26 21.05
CA THR A 25 -19.95 3.97 20.46
C THR A 25 -19.67 4.24 18.99
N GLN A 26 -18.42 4.10 18.56
CA GLN A 26 -18.20 3.90 17.14
C GLN A 26 -18.79 2.52 16.87
N ASP A 27 -20.01 2.50 16.32
CA ASP A 27 -20.71 1.26 16.04
C ASP A 27 -20.01 0.56 14.85
N THR A 28 -18.94 -0.18 15.18
CA THR A 28 -18.16 -0.89 14.17
C THR A 28 -18.91 -2.09 13.60
N HIS A 29 -20.12 -2.42 14.08
CA HIS A 29 -20.91 -3.50 13.47
C HIS A 29 -21.31 -3.19 12.03
N TYR A 30 -21.41 -1.90 11.69
CA TYR A 30 -21.75 -1.47 10.34
C TYR A 30 -20.55 -0.96 9.54
N SER A 31 -19.31 -1.00 10.07
CA SER A 31 -18.13 -0.70 9.25
C SER A 31 -17.74 -1.90 8.39
N PRO A 32 -16.97 -1.69 7.30
CA PRO A 32 -16.60 -2.78 6.42
C PRO A 32 -15.75 -3.82 7.14
N THR A 33 -16.07 -5.09 6.96
CA THR A 33 -15.29 -6.23 7.46
C THR A 33 -14.42 -6.86 6.37
N GLY A 34 -14.74 -6.60 5.10
CA GLY A 34 -13.97 -7.06 3.95
C GLY A 34 -12.75 -6.19 3.67
N LYS A 35 -11.72 -6.81 3.07
CA LYS A 35 -10.54 -6.10 2.57
C LYS A 35 -10.40 -6.23 1.05
N PRO A 36 -9.96 -5.17 0.36
CA PRO A 36 -9.65 -5.27 -1.06
C PRO A 36 -8.43 -6.16 -1.29
N THR A 37 -8.38 -6.80 -2.45
CA THR A 37 -7.24 -7.66 -2.85
C THR A 37 -6.38 -6.89 -3.83
N ILE A 38 -5.15 -6.54 -3.43
CA ILE A 38 -4.18 -5.92 -4.35
C ILE A 38 -3.77 -6.97 -5.38
N THR A 39 -4.00 -6.69 -6.66
CA THR A 39 -3.69 -7.60 -7.77
C THR A 39 -2.32 -7.32 -8.37
N THR A 40 -1.95 -6.04 -8.50
CA THR A 40 -0.64 -5.62 -9.01
C THR A 40 -0.21 -4.35 -8.31
N ALA A 41 1.08 -4.25 -7.98
CA ALA A 41 1.71 -3.01 -7.52
C ALA A 41 3.15 -2.92 -8.06
N HIS A 42 3.49 -1.84 -8.75
CA HIS A 42 4.82 -1.64 -9.35
C HIS A 42 5.11 -0.15 -9.54
N ASN A 43 6.37 0.21 -9.70
CA ASN A 43 6.79 1.55 -10.09
C ASN A 43 6.44 1.87 -11.54
N THR A 44 6.05 3.11 -11.79
CA THR A 44 5.89 3.66 -13.15
C THR A 44 6.98 4.66 -13.50
N SER A 45 7.68 5.18 -12.49
CA SER A 45 8.85 6.05 -12.63
C SER A 45 9.65 6.06 -11.33
N ALA A 46 10.74 6.84 -11.32
CA ALA A 46 11.50 7.11 -10.10
C ALA A 46 10.69 7.83 -9.00
N THR A 47 9.51 8.37 -9.29
CA THR A 47 8.72 9.13 -8.32
C THR A 47 7.24 8.72 -8.28
N ALA A 48 6.89 7.58 -8.89
CA ALA A 48 5.50 7.14 -8.97
C ALA A 48 5.33 5.61 -8.91
N LEU A 49 4.24 5.19 -8.29
CA LEU A 49 3.82 3.79 -8.15
C LEU A 49 2.40 3.61 -8.69
N PHE A 50 2.21 2.59 -9.52
CA PHE A 50 0.89 2.10 -9.92
C PHE A 50 0.45 0.97 -9.01
N ILE A 51 -0.82 1.01 -8.60
CA ILE A 51 -1.46 -0.02 -7.79
C ILE A 51 -2.82 -0.34 -8.39
N SER A 52 -3.17 -1.62 -8.47
CA SER A 52 -4.48 -2.11 -8.87
C SER A 52 -4.98 -3.17 -7.91
N TRP A 53 -6.30 -3.32 -7.82
CA TRP A 53 -6.97 -4.17 -6.85
C TRP A 53 -8.32 -4.66 -7.33
N ARG A 54 -8.91 -5.58 -6.57
CA ARG A 54 -10.31 -6.00 -6.67
C ARG A 54 -11.07 -5.64 -5.39
N PRO A 55 -12.34 -5.22 -5.48
CA PRO A 55 -13.18 -4.98 -4.31
C PRO A 55 -13.40 -6.27 -3.50
N PRO A 56 -13.66 -6.17 -2.18
CA PRO A 56 -14.19 -7.28 -1.40
C PRO A 56 -15.64 -7.59 -1.80
N HIS A 57 -16.21 -8.68 -1.25
CA HIS A 57 -17.61 -9.01 -1.47
C HIS A 57 -18.53 -7.91 -0.93
N HIS A 58 -19.59 -7.54 -1.66
CA HIS A 58 -20.48 -6.43 -1.29
C HIS A 58 -21.08 -6.59 0.11
N GLU A 59 -21.44 -7.82 0.50
CA GLU A 59 -21.99 -8.12 1.83
C GLU A 59 -21.02 -7.81 2.97
N THR A 60 -19.73 -7.71 2.70
CA THR A 60 -18.70 -7.40 3.72
C THR A 60 -18.41 -5.90 3.83
N ILE A 61 -19.00 -5.06 2.97
CA ILE A 61 -18.87 -3.60 3.06
C ILE A 61 -19.75 -3.03 4.17
N HIS A 62 -20.92 -3.64 4.38
CA HIS A 62 -21.98 -3.17 5.28
C HIS A 62 -22.43 -1.73 4.95
N GLY A 63 -23.66 -1.54 4.46
CA GLY A 63 -24.14 -0.20 4.09
C GLY A 63 -23.56 0.35 2.78
N GLU A 64 -23.50 1.68 2.66
CA GLU A 64 -23.11 2.36 1.42
C GLU A 64 -21.61 2.29 1.16
N PHE A 65 -21.21 1.70 0.03
CA PHE A 65 -19.81 1.66 -0.37
C PHE A 65 -19.37 3.03 -0.90
N LEU A 66 -18.52 3.76 -0.16
CA LEU A 66 -18.07 5.11 -0.54
C LEU A 66 -16.77 5.11 -1.37
N GLY A 67 -15.95 4.06 -1.24
CA GLY A 67 -14.72 3.88 -2.03
C GLY A 67 -13.53 3.42 -1.19
N TYR A 68 -12.33 3.87 -1.57
CA TYR A 68 -11.06 3.32 -1.08
C TYR A 68 -10.18 4.37 -0.40
N ARG A 69 -9.44 3.95 0.63
CA ARG A 69 -8.35 4.71 1.23
C ARG A 69 -7.02 4.00 0.95
N ILE A 70 -6.10 4.72 0.32
CA ILE A 70 -4.71 4.32 0.17
C ILE A 70 -3.90 5.08 1.22
N SER A 71 -3.18 4.37 2.07
CA SER A 71 -2.25 4.92 3.04
C SER A 71 -0.83 4.49 2.67
N TYR A 72 0.11 5.41 2.55
CA TYR A 72 1.49 5.09 2.17
C TYR A 72 2.53 5.89 2.96
N ARG A 73 3.69 5.25 3.20
CA ARG A 73 4.88 5.88 3.79
C ARG A 73 6.15 5.14 3.37
N PRO A 74 7.33 5.78 3.41
CA PRO A 74 8.59 5.06 3.35
C PRO A 74 8.63 3.99 4.44
N ARG A 75 9.15 2.80 4.10
CA ARG A 75 9.19 1.63 5.00
C ARG A 75 9.91 1.95 6.30
N ASP A 76 11.02 2.69 6.20
CA ASP A 76 11.93 2.97 7.31
C ASP A 76 11.51 4.18 8.15
N HIS A 77 10.40 4.84 7.79
CA HIS A 77 9.85 5.98 8.54
C HIS A 77 8.73 5.52 9.46
N GLY A 78 8.48 6.25 10.55
CA GLY A 78 7.37 5.96 11.46
C GLY A 78 5.99 6.29 10.89
N GLU A 79 4.95 6.03 11.68
CA GLU A 79 3.55 6.31 11.29
C GLU A 79 3.29 7.81 11.10
N GLU A 80 4.11 8.69 11.65
CA GLU A 80 4.04 10.14 11.44
C GLU A 80 4.28 10.56 9.97
N ALA A 81 4.95 9.73 9.18
CA ALA A 81 5.18 9.96 7.76
C ALA A 81 4.03 9.44 6.87
N MET A 82 2.98 8.86 7.47
CA MET A 82 1.85 8.30 6.74
C MET A 82 1.09 9.38 5.97
N ARG A 83 0.86 9.13 4.69
CA ARG A 83 0.03 9.95 3.82
C ARG A 83 -1.19 9.16 3.37
N ASP A 84 -2.33 9.84 3.26
CA ASP A 84 -3.60 9.24 2.86
C ASP A 84 -4.13 9.83 1.55
N ILE A 85 -4.73 8.97 0.74
CA ILE A 85 -5.49 9.31 -0.46
C ILE A 85 -6.85 8.65 -0.35
N TYR A 86 -7.91 9.44 -0.54
CA TYR A 86 -9.30 8.97 -0.54
C TYR A 86 -9.84 8.98 -1.97
N ILE A 87 -10.18 7.80 -2.47
CA ILE A 87 -10.80 7.61 -3.78
C ILE A 87 -12.30 7.44 -3.53
N ARG A 88 -13.08 8.49 -3.82
CA ARG A 88 -14.54 8.51 -3.69
C ARG A 88 -15.23 7.97 -4.95
N ASP A 89 -14.77 6.80 -5.38
CA ASP A 89 -15.30 6.05 -6.51
C ASP A 89 -15.27 4.56 -6.15
N PRO A 90 -16.43 3.96 -5.85
CA PRO A 90 -16.57 2.53 -5.54
C PRO A 90 -16.19 1.60 -6.69
N SER A 91 -16.17 2.12 -7.93
CA SER A 91 -15.82 1.36 -9.13
C SER A 91 -14.34 1.42 -9.48
N ALA A 92 -13.55 2.22 -8.76
CA ALA A 92 -12.12 2.33 -9.01
C ALA A 92 -11.39 1.01 -8.72
N GLU A 93 -10.60 0.55 -9.68
CA GLU A 93 -9.79 -0.67 -9.56
C GLU A 93 -8.27 -0.40 -9.61
N SER A 94 -7.87 0.86 -9.79
CA SER A 94 -6.45 1.24 -9.83
C SER A 94 -6.21 2.71 -9.49
N TYR A 95 -4.96 3.04 -9.15
CA TYR A 95 -4.50 4.39 -8.89
C TYR A 95 -2.98 4.54 -9.07
N ILE A 96 -2.51 5.73 -9.42
CA ILE A 96 -1.08 6.09 -9.48
C ILE A 96 -0.77 7.06 -8.33
N ILE A 97 0.12 6.64 -7.43
CA ILE A 97 0.66 7.50 -6.38
C ILE A 97 1.87 8.21 -6.97
N ASP A 98 1.86 9.55 -6.98
CA ASP A 98 2.92 10.38 -7.54
C ASP A 98 3.71 11.15 -6.48
N ARG A 99 4.76 11.86 -6.91
CA ARG A 99 5.59 12.74 -6.08
C ARG A 99 6.22 12.02 -4.88
N LEU A 100 6.65 10.79 -5.13
CA LEU A 100 7.40 9.97 -4.19
C LEU A 100 8.90 10.26 -4.27
N GLU A 101 9.62 9.88 -3.23
CA GLU A 101 11.07 9.88 -3.20
C GLU A 101 11.60 8.76 -4.10
N THR A 102 12.71 9.06 -4.78
CA THR A 102 13.38 8.11 -5.68
C THR A 102 14.14 7.06 -4.91
N TYR A 103 14.21 5.84 -5.43
CA TYR A 103 14.90 4.72 -4.79
C TYR A 103 14.45 4.46 -3.34
N THR A 104 13.16 4.63 -3.08
CA THR A 104 12.58 4.49 -1.73
C THR A 104 11.58 3.34 -1.73
N GLN A 105 11.72 2.43 -0.76
CA GLN A 105 10.74 1.36 -0.53
C GLN A 105 9.58 1.91 0.29
N TYR A 106 8.37 1.84 -0.26
CA TYR A 106 7.13 2.28 0.38
C TYR A 106 6.33 1.10 0.92
N LEU A 107 5.79 1.26 2.13
CA LEU A 107 4.65 0.49 2.61
C LEU A 107 3.38 1.14 2.08
N VAL A 108 2.62 0.42 1.27
CA VAL A 108 1.33 0.90 0.75
C VAL A 108 0.21 0.01 1.24
N SER A 109 -0.76 0.59 1.92
CA SER A 109 -1.93 -0.06 2.48
C SER A 109 -3.19 0.41 1.78
N LEU A 110 -4.09 -0.51 1.47
CA LEU A 110 -5.37 -0.26 0.83
C LEU A 110 -6.50 -0.83 1.69
N GLN A 111 -7.55 -0.03 1.89
CA GLN A 111 -8.76 -0.45 2.60
C GLN A 111 -10.00 0.20 1.95
N VAL A 112 -11.16 -0.41 2.16
CA VAL A 112 -12.46 0.17 1.80
C VAL A 112 -13.01 1.02 2.95
N PHE A 113 -13.88 1.98 2.65
CA PHE A 113 -14.60 2.73 3.68
C PHE A 113 -16.06 3.00 3.29
N ASN A 114 -16.88 3.17 4.32
CA ASN A 114 -18.29 3.53 4.27
C ASN A 114 -18.54 4.70 5.27
N PRO A 115 -19.78 5.16 5.47
CA PRO A 115 -20.07 6.24 6.43
C PRO A 115 -19.69 5.91 7.89
N GLU A 116 -19.71 4.63 8.26
CA GLU A 116 -19.47 4.14 9.64
C GLU A 116 -17.98 4.01 9.96
N GLY A 117 -17.16 3.81 8.93
CA GLY A 117 -15.71 3.81 9.06
C GLY A 117 -14.99 3.08 7.93
N ALA A 118 -13.77 2.64 8.23
CA ALA A 118 -12.96 1.91 7.28
C ALA A 118 -12.74 0.46 7.71
N GLY A 119 -12.60 -0.41 6.72
CA GLY A 119 -12.36 -1.83 6.93
C GLY A 119 -10.89 -2.20 7.12
N PRO A 120 -10.60 -3.50 7.18
CA PRO A 120 -9.24 -4.01 7.30
C PRO A 120 -8.35 -3.63 6.11
N LYS A 121 -7.06 -3.44 6.40
CA LYS A 121 -6.02 -3.08 5.43
C LYS A 121 -5.44 -4.30 4.73
N THR A 122 -5.13 -4.15 3.45
CA THR A 122 -4.20 -4.98 2.69
C THR A 122 -2.95 -4.18 2.41
N THR A 123 -1.77 -4.67 2.80
CA THR A 123 -0.50 -3.92 2.70
C THR A 123 0.50 -4.65 1.80
N VAL A 124 1.21 -3.88 0.96
CA VAL A 124 2.29 -4.35 0.09
C VAL A 124 3.52 -3.44 0.21
N LEU A 125 4.69 -3.98 -0.14
CA LEU A 125 5.94 -3.23 -0.27
C LEU A 125 6.25 -3.01 -1.75
N VAL A 126 6.53 -1.76 -2.14
CA VAL A 126 6.86 -1.41 -3.53
C VAL A 126 7.97 -0.35 -3.52
N MET A 127 8.93 -0.44 -4.43
CA MET A 127 10.07 0.46 -4.50
C MET A 127 9.96 1.36 -5.74
N THR A 128 10.30 2.63 -5.61
CA THR A 128 10.44 3.55 -6.75
C THR A 128 11.78 3.33 -7.47
N ASP A 129 11.87 3.70 -8.75
CA ASP A 129 13.13 3.61 -9.49
C ASP A 129 14.20 4.57 -8.95
N GLU A 130 15.45 4.28 -9.27
CA GLU A 130 16.58 5.20 -9.06
C GLU A 130 16.44 6.44 -9.94
N GLY A 131 16.54 7.62 -9.33
CA GLY A 131 16.55 8.89 -10.04
C GLY A 131 17.96 9.28 -10.46
N VAL A 132 18.42 8.86 -11.64
CA VAL A 132 19.54 9.53 -12.33
C VAL A 132 19.30 9.64 -13.84
N SER A 133 19.49 10.87 -14.32
CA SER A 133 19.17 11.47 -15.61
C SER A 133 19.71 10.81 -16.87
N GLY A 134 18.92 10.90 -17.95
CA GLY A 134 19.46 11.31 -19.25
C GLY A 134 20.27 10.31 -20.06
N ALA A 135 20.05 9.01 -19.92
CA ALA A 135 20.43 8.04 -20.95
C ALA A 135 19.64 6.75 -20.74
N HIS A 136 19.05 6.27 -21.84
CA HIS A 136 18.51 4.93 -22.03
C HIS A 136 19.02 3.89 -21.03
N PHE A 137 18.14 3.22 -20.30
CA PHE A 137 18.26 1.77 -20.13
C PHE A 137 16.88 1.13 -20.07
N PHE A 138 16.55 0.43 -21.15
CA PHE A 138 15.41 -0.47 -21.26
C PHE A 138 15.50 -1.58 -20.21
N GLY A 139 14.47 -1.67 -19.38
CA GLY A 139 13.90 -2.91 -18.87
C GLY A 139 14.79 -3.78 -18.01
N ARG A 140 14.68 -3.67 -16.68
CA ARG A 140 14.80 -4.83 -15.77
C ARG A 140 13.84 -4.67 -14.59
N ALA A 141 12.63 -5.22 -14.72
CA ALA A 141 11.77 -5.47 -13.57
C ALA A 141 12.29 -6.71 -12.83
N PHE A 142 12.79 -6.55 -11.61
CA PHE A 142 13.06 -7.66 -10.70
C PHE A 142 11.90 -7.75 -9.70
N PHE A 143 11.06 -8.78 -9.84
CA PHE A 143 10.06 -9.12 -8.84
C PHE A 143 10.68 -10.05 -7.79
N LEU A 144 10.56 -9.68 -6.51
CA LEU A 144 10.74 -10.61 -5.40
C LEU A 144 9.35 -11.10 -4.96
N VAL A 145 8.93 -12.24 -5.52
CA VAL A 145 7.90 -13.10 -4.93
C VAL A 145 8.52 -14.48 -4.77
N TYR A 146 8.42 -15.02 -3.55
CA TYR A 146 8.83 -16.36 -3.13
C TYR A 146 9.38 -17.29 -4.24
N GLY A 147 10.70 -17.42 -4.27
CA GLY A 147 11.40 -18.60 -4.78
C GLY A 147 11.09 -19.05 -6.21
N ARG A 148 11.35 -18.21 -7.23
CA ARG A 148 11.95 -18.57 -8.54
C ARG A 148 11.88 -17.38 -9.49
N ALA A 149 13.03 -16.94 -10.00
CA ALA A 149 13.09 -15.98 -11.10
C ALA A 149 12.85 -16.71 -12.43
N ILE A 150 11.90 -16.23 -13.22
CA ILE A 150 11.61 -16.71 -14.58
C ILE A 150 11.86 -15.53 -15.52
N ASN A 151 12.69 -15.74 -16.54
CA ASN A 151 12.98 -14.71 -17.54
C ASN A 151 11.89 -14.69 -18.63
N SER A 152 11.88 -13.64 -19.46
CA SER A 152 10.93 -13.43 -20.57
C SER A 152 10.96 -14.52 -21.66
N GLU A 153 11.87 -15.50 -21.56
CA GLU A 153 11.97 -16.65 -22.47
C GLU A 153 11.37 -17.94 -21.89
N ASN A 154 10.71 -17.88 -20.73
CA ASN A 154 10.11 -19.04 -20.08
C ASN A 154 11.13 -20.17 -19.76
N LYS A 155 12.42 -19.83 -19.67
CA LYS A 155 13.47 -20.77 -19.28
C LYS A 155 13.61 -20.76 -17.76
N THR A 156 13.46 -21.92 -17.14
CA THR A 156 13.79 -22.12 -15.72
C THR A 156 15.30 -21.95 -15.54
N VAL A 157 15.72 -20.86 -14.90
CA VAL A 157 17.12 -20.71 -14.48
C VAL A 157 17.30 -21.45 -13.16
N SER A 158 17.64 -22.73 -13.25
CA SER A 158 18.26 -23.44 -12.14
C SER A 158 19.73 -23.04 -12.09
N ASN A 159 20.10 -22.20 -11.12
CA ASN A 159 21.25 -22.36 -10.24
C ASN A 159 21.64 -21.00 -9.64
N LEU A 160 21.77 -21.01 -8.31
CA LEU A 160 22.44 -19.99 -7.53
C LEU A 160 23.90 -19.90 -7.97
N GLU A 161 24.40 -18.67 -8.01
CA GLU A 161 25.79 -18.26 -8.24
C GLU A 161 26.35 -18.48 -9.65
N THR A 162 26.60 -17.36 -10.34
CA THR A 162 27.71 -17.09 -11.30
C THR A 162 27.19 -16.09 -12.33
N SER A 163 27.35 -14.79 -12.09
CA SER A 163 27.28 -13.74 -13.14
C SER A 163 27.85 -12.37 -12.70
N LEU A 164 28.74 -12.33 -11.71
CA LEU A 164 29.44 -11.08 -11.34
C LEU A 164 30.70 -10.79 -12.19
N GLU A 165 31.06 -11.62 -13.18
CA GLU A 165 32.38 -11.50 -13.85
C GLU A 165 32.42 -11.25 -15.36
N LEU A 166 31.29 -11.12 -16.08
CA LEU A 166 31.35 -10.98 -17.56
C LEU A 166 31.00 -9.58 -18.11
N GLY A 167 31.02 -8.54 -17.27
CA GLY A 167 30.65 -7.18 -17.68
C GLY A 167 31.79 -6.19 -17.93
N VAL A 168 33.05 -6.51 -17.58
CA VAL A 168 34.11 -5.47 -17.49
C VAL A 168 35.07 -5.41 -18.70
N THR A 169 35.04 -6.32 -19.66
CA THR A 169 36.14 -6.42 -20.66
C THR A 169 35.85 -5.97 -22.10
N ASN A 170 34.76 -5.25 -22.42
CA ASN A 170 34.49 -4.90 -23.82
C ASN A 170 34.20 -3.41 -24.14
N LEU A 171 34.82 -2.48 -23.40
CA LEU A 171 34.75 -1.04 -23.68
C LEU A 171 36.11 -0.37 -23.99
N GLN A 172 37.05 -1.08 -24.63
CA GLN A 172 38.31 -0.47 -25.12
C GLN A 172 38.58 -0.67 -26.62
N GLN A 173 37.62 -1.12 -27.42
CA GLN A 173 37.90 -1.34 -28.85
C GLN A 173 36.76 -0.92 -29.77
N GLN A 174 36.38 0.36 -29.70
CA GLN A 174 35.73 1.06 -30.82
C GLN A 174 35.95 2.57 -30.68
N ASN A 175 37.17 3.00 -30.97
CA ASN A 175 37.47 4.35 -31.41
C ASN A 175 38.78 4.29 -32.21
N LYS A 176 38.66 3.92 -33.49
CA LYS A 176 39.60 4.29 -34.54
C LYS A 176 38.85 4.35 -35.88
#